data_AF-X1AQT6-F1
#
_entry.id   AF-X1AQT6-F1
#
_cell.length_a   1.000
_cell.length_b   1.000
_cell.length_c   1.000
_cell.angle_alpha   90.00
_cell.angle_beta   90.00
_cell.angle_gamma   90.00
#
_symmetry.space_group_name_H-M   'P 1'
#
loop_
_entity.id
_entity.type
_entity.pdbx_description
1 polymer ?
#
loop_
_entity_poly.entity_id
_entity_poly.type
_entity_poly.pdbx_seq_one_letter_code
_entity_poly.pdbx_strand_id
1 'polypeptide(L)'
;RMVERDKNHACVIIWSLGNEAGDGINFEATYNWIKGRDPSRPVQYEMADLRPHTDIFCPMYARIHILRDYASQKRTRPLILCEYAHAMGNSVGNLKDYWDVIYQHPQLQGGFIWDWVDQGILAETEEGKKFWAYGGDFGPEDTPSSGNFCINGLVFPDRKLHPSIWEVKKVYQNITASEVDIGSGKIKITNRYDFLNLNRFDVLWELKADATVLTEGKIAGPDIKPHKSKLLTLPFPEITPEYGVEYFLDLSFRTREKTELIPAEHEVAWEQFKLPYYKPKLLTEIARAAK
;
A
#
# COMPACT_ATOMS: atom_id res chain seq x y z
N ARG A 1 -3.15 -4.18 -32.41
CA ARG A 1 -4.48 -3.67 -31.97
C ARG A 1 -4.34 -2.80 -30.71
N MET A 2 -3.94 -3.36 -29.57
CA MET A 2 -3.77 -2.63 -28.29
C MET A 2 -2.95 -1.33 -28.43
N VAL A 3 -1.69 -1.45 -28.86
CA VAL A 3 -0.77 -0.29 -29.00
C VAL A 3 -1.38 0.81 -29.86
N GLU A 4 -1.92 0.48 -31.03
CA GLU A 4 -2.49 1.51 -31.92
C GLU A 4 -3.71 2.21 -31.33
N ARG A 5 -4.54 1.48 -30.57
CA ARG A 5 -5.71 2.05 -29.90
C ARG A 5 -5.29 3.03 -28.80
N ASP A 6 -4.28 2.66 -28.00
CA ASP A 6 -4.04 3.32 -26.70
C ASP A 6 -2.78 4.23 -26.65
N LYS A 7 -1.94 4.25 -27.69
CA LYS A 7 -0.65 4.97 -27.73
C LYS A 7 -0.68 6.48 -27.40
N ASN A 8 -1.84 7.12 -27.48
CA ASN A 8 -1.98 8.55 -27.22
C ASN A 8 -2.34 8.88 -25.75
N HIS A 9 -2.53 7.88 -24.89
CA HIS A 9 -2.86 8.10 -23.48
C HIS A 9 -1.60 8.24 -22.62
N ALA A 10 -1.49 9.36 -21.90
CA ALA A 10 -0.36 9.63 -21.00
C ALA A 10 -0.35 8.73 -19.75
N CYS A 11 -1.51 8.21 -19.33
CA CYS A 11 -1.61 7.28 -18.21
C CYS A 11 -1.08 5.88 -18.53
N VAL A 12 -0.97 5.52 -19.81
CA VAL A 12 -0.29 4.30 -20.23
C VAL A 12 1.20 4.58 -20.24
N ILE A 13 1.94 4.01 -19.28
CA ILE A 13 3.38 4.23 -19.16
C ILE A 13 4.22 3.02 -19.56
N ILE A 14 3.63 1.82 -19.62
CA ILE A 14 4.28 0.54 -19.94
C ILE A 14 3.35 -0.29 -20.85
N TRP A 15 3.91 -1.00 -21.82
CA TRP A 15 3.21 -2.04 -22.57
C TRP A 15 3.51 -3.42 -22.00
N SER A 16 2.49 -4.25 -21.73
CA SER A 16 2.69 -5.67 -21.44
C SER A 16 2.41 -6.51 -22.69
N LEU A 17 3.24 -7.52 -22.99
CA LEU A 17 3.02 -8.41 -24.13
C LEU A 17 1.88 -9.42 -23.91
N GLY A 18 1.54 -9.72 -22.67
CA GLY A 18 0.56 -10.74 -22.30
C GLY A 18 0.77 -11.24 -20.87
N ASN A 19 0.18 -12.39 -20.54
CA ASN A 19 0.30 -13.06 -19.24
C ASN A 19 0.39 -14.58 -19.43
N GLU A 20 1.33 -15.25 -18.72
CA GLU A 20 1.43 -16.72 -18.59
C GLU A 20 1.22 -17.55 -19.89
N ALA A 21 1.71 -17.04 -21.02
CA ALA A 21 1.44 -17.60 -22.35
C ALA A 21 2.64 -18.34 -22.95
N GLY A 22 3.58 -18.79 -22.10
CA GLY A 22 4.85 -19.36 -22.52
C GLY A 22 5.85 -18.29 -22.97
N ASP A 23 6.91 -18.70 -23.67
CA ASP A 23 7.81 -17.74 -24.30
C ASP A 23 8.33 -18.28 -25.65
N GLY A 24 8.70 -17.37 -26.57
CA GLY A 24 9.32 -17.75 -27.83
C GLY A 24 9.21 -16.69 -28.92
N ILE A 25 9.46 -17.10 -30.17
CA ILE A 25 9.63 -16.22 -31.33
C ILE A 25 8.48 -15.25 -31.58
N ASN A 26 7.24 -15.64 -31.21
CA ASN A 26 6.07 -14.78 -31.35
C ASN A 26 6.15 -13.57 -30.40
N PHE A 27 6.64 -13.76 -29.17
CA PHE A 27 6.84 -12.70 -28.19
C PHE A 27 8.04 -11.82 -28.54
N GLU A 28 9.13 -12.41 -29.05
CA GLU A 28 10.28 -11.65 -29.57
C GLU A 28 9.87 -10.75 -30.75
N ALA A 29 9.13 -11.28 -31.72
CA ALA A 29 8.64 -10.52 -32.86
C ALA A 29 7.66 -9.41 -32.43
N THR A 30 6.77 -9.70 -31.48
CA THR A 30 5.83 -8.71 -30.94
C THR A 30 6.56 -7.61 -30.19
N TYR A 31 7.52 -7.94 -29.33
CA TYR A 31 8.37 -6.98 -28.64
C TYR A 31 9.06 -6.06 -29.64
N ASN A 32 9.75 -6.62 -30.65
CA ASN A 32 10.45 -5.85 -31.67
C ASN A 32 9.51 -4.91 -32.44
N TRP A 33 8.30 -5.38 -32.78
CA TRP A 33 7.30 -4.53 -33.42
C TRP A 33 6.87 -3.36 -32.52
N ILE A 34 6.60 -3.60 -31.24
CA ILE A 34 6.23 -2.53 -30.29
C ILE A 34 7.38 -1.54 -30.14
N LYS A 35 8.62 -2.00 -29.95
CA LYS A 35 9.80 -1.13 -29.83
C LYS A 35 10.03 -0.27 -31.07
N GLY A 36 9.80 -0.83 -32.27
CA GLY A 36 9.87 -0.08 -33.52
C GLY A 36 8.72 0.93 -33.71
N ARG A 37 7.56 0.66 -33.11
CA ARG A 37 6.34 1.47 -33.28
C ARG A 37 6.17 2.59 -32.26
N ASP A 38 6.49 2.30 -31.00
CA ASP A 38 6.40 3.22 -29.86
C ASP A 38 7.63 3.06 -28.96
N PRO A 39 8.74 3.75 -29.27
CA PRO A 39 9.94 3.71 -28.45
C PRO A 39 9.81 4.53 -27.15
N SER A 40 8.70 5.27 -26.96
CA SER A 40 8.55 6.19 -25.83
C SER A 40 8.19 5.50 -24.50
N ARG A 41 7.81 4.22 -24.54
CA ARG A 41 7.38 3.42 -23.38
C ARG A 41 8.20 2.14 -23.25
N PRO A 42 8.52 1.69 -22.01
CA PRO A 42 9.03 0.35 -21.76
C PRO A 42 8.01 -0.72 -22.17
N VAL A 43 8.52 -1.88 -22.56
CA VAL A 43 7.73 -3.08 -22.83
C VAL A 43 8.13 -4.15 -21.81
N GLN A 44 7.17 -4.74 -21.11
CA GLN A 44 7.41 -5.80 -20.14
C GLN A 44 6.75 -7.11 -20.56
N TYR A 45 7.34 -8.23 -20.15
CA TYR A 45 6.72 -9.53 -20.21
C TYR A 45 7.30 -10.45 -19.15
N GLU A 46 6.46 -10.98 -18.27
CA GLU A 46 6.93 -11.76 -17.12
C GLU A 46 7.63 -13.05 -17.54
N MET A 47 7.02 -13.79 -18.48
CA MET A 47 7.57 -15.04 -18.96
C MET A 47 8.89 -14.86 -19.71
N ALA A 48 9.27 -13.63 -20.12
CA ALA A 48 10.60 -13.37 -20.68
C ALA A 48 11.71 -13.49 -19.62
N ASP A 49 11.39 -13.38 -18.33
CA ASP A 49 12.35 -13.37 -17.22
C ASP A 49 13.48 -12.35 -17.46
N LEU A 50 14.74 -12.80 -17.59
CA LEU A 50 15.89 -11.95 -17.88
C LEU A 50 16.25 -11.88 -19.38
N ARG A 51 15.46 -12.45 -20.28
CA ARG A 51 15.71 -12.41 -21.73
C ARG A 51 15.54 -10.99 -22.31
N PRO A 52 16.04 -10.72 -23.53
CA PRO A 52 16.11 -9.35 -24.06
C PRO A 52 14.77 -8.71 -24.42
N HIS A 53 13.72 -9.49 -24.69
CA HIS A 53 12.40 -8.99 -25.11
C HIS A 53 11.52 -8.54 -23.91
N THR A 54 12.15 -7.92 -22.91
CA THR A 54 11.52 -7.21 -21.81
C THR A 54 12.46 -6.14 -21.25
N ASP A 55 11.94 -4.93 -21.06
CA ASP A 55 12.66 -3.76 -20.54
C ASP A 55 12.61 -3.68 -19.00
N ILE A 56 11.73 -4.48 -18.37
CA ILE A 56 11.52 -4.54 -16.92
C ILE A 56 11.58 -6.01 -16.51
N PHE A 57 12.31 -6.32 -15.43
CA PHE A 57 12.22 -7.65 -14.83
C PHE A 57 10.99 -7.68 -13.93
N CYS A 58 9.94 -8.39 -14.31
CA CYS A 58 8.64 -8.29 -13.64
C CYS A 58 8.08 -9.64 -13.16
N PRO A 59 8.78 -10.37 -12.26
CA PRO A 59 8.35 -11.69 -11.84
C PRO A 59 7.03 -11.64 -11.05
N MET A 60 6.20 -12.67 -11.21
CA MET A 60 5.00 -12.90 -10.38
C MET A 60 5.39 -13.55 -9.05
N TYR A 61 4.80 -13.07 -7.95
CA TYR A 61 4.89 -13.66 -6.61
C TYR A 61 6.32 -13.96 -6.09
N ALA A 62 7.33 -13.21 -6.57
CA ALA A 62 8.71 -13.40 -6.14
C ALA A 62 8.88 -13.10 -4.65
N ARG A 63 9.51 -14.03 -3.94
CA ARG A 63 9.77 -13.89 -2.49
C ARG A 63 10.78 -12.77 -2.23
N ILE A 64 10.71 -12.15 -1.05
CA ILE A 64 11.59 -11.03 -0.65
C ILE A 64 13.09 -11.31 -0.86
N HIS A 65 13.57 -12.55 -0.67
CA HIS A 65 14.98 -12.87 -0.92
C HIS A 65 15.36 -12.72 -2.40
N ILE A 66 14.47 -13.02 -3.34
CA ILE A 66 14.70 -12.82 -4.78
C ILE A 66 14.88 -11.33 -5.09
N LEU A 67 14.11 -10.46 -4.44
CA LEU A 67 14.28 -9.00 -4.57
C LEU A 67 15.65 -8.55 -4.06
N ARG A 68 16.08 -9.06 -2.90
CA ARG A 68 17.41 -8.77 -2.32
C ARG A 68 18.53 -9.28 -3.24
N ASP A 69 18.40 -10.50 -3.74
CA ASP A 69 19.39 -11.10 -4.65
C ASP A 69 19.47 -10.32 -5.97
N TYR A 70 18.33 -9.90 -6.52
CA TYR A 70 18.31 -9.02 -7.69
C TYR A 70 19.01 -7.68 -7.42
N ALA A 71 18.76 -7.09 -6.25
CA ALA A 71 19.32 -5.82 -5.78
C ALA A 71 20.77 -5.88 -5.29
N SER A 72 21.33 -7.08 -5.08
CA SER A 72 22.72 -7.28 -4.62
C SER A 72 23.78 -6.78 -5.60
N GLN A 73 23.39 -6.56 -6.86
CA GLN A 73 24.24 -6.02 -7.91
C GLN A 73 23.47 -5.03 -8.76
N LYS A 74 24.20 -4.08 -9.36
CA LYS A 74 23.62 -3.10 -10.30
C LYS A 74 23.07 -3.81 -11.53
N ARG A 75 21.82 -3.54 -11.87
CA ARG A 75 21.13 -4.09 -13.05
C ARG A 75 20.86 -2.99 -14.08
N THR A 76 20.62 -3.40 -15.32
CA THR A 76 20.24 -2.51 -16.43
C THR A 76 18.73 -2.27 -16.52
N ARG A 77 17.93 -3.05 -15.79
CA ARG A 77 16.48 -2.98 -15.77
C ARG A 77 15.98 -2.93 -14.32
N PRO A 78 14.92 -2.19 -14.01
CA PRO A 78 14.30 -2.25 -12.70
C PRO A 78 13.55 -3.58 -12.49
N LEU A 79 13.27 -3.89 -11.23
CA LEU A 79 12.35 -4.95 -10.84
C LEU A 79 11.02 -4.32 -10.40
N ILE A 80 9.93 -4.74 -11.04
CA ILE A 80 8.55 -4.36 -10.68
C ILE A 80 7.71 -5.63 -10.66
N LEU A 81 7.21 -6.06 -9.51
CA LEU A 81 6.39 -7.28 -9.43
C LEU A 81 5.08 -7.07 -10.19
N CYS A 82 4.87 -7.78 -11.31
CA CYS A 82 3.62 -7.60 -12.07
C CYS A 82 2.42 -8.18 -11.31
N GLU A 83 2.66 -9.14 -10.42
CA GLU A 83 1.70 -9.61 -9.41
C GLU A 83 2.44 -9.94 -8.11
N TYR A 84 1.89 -9.52 -6.97
CA TYR A 84 2.35 -9.94 -5.65
C TYR A 84 1.23 -9.84 -4.62
N ALA A 85 1.50 -10.31 -3.39
CA ALA A 85 0.58 -10.20 -2.25
C ALA A 85 -0.88 -10.62 -2.57
N HIS A 86 -1.05 -11.86 -3.04
CA HIS A 86 -2.36 -12.43 -3.42
C HIS A 86 -3.43 -12.19 -2.33
N ALA A 87 -4.48 -11.45 -2.65
CA ALA A 87 -5.45 -10.88 -1.70
C ALA A 87 -6.70 -11.76 -1.47
N MET A 88 -6.69 -13.00 -1.95
CA MET A 88 -7.77 -13.98 -1.74
C MET A 88 -8.14 -14.18 -0.27
N GLY A 89 -9.39 -13.85 0.06
CA GLY A 89 -9.95 -13.99 1.40
C GLY A 89 -9.25 -13.11 2.44
N ASN A 90 -8.85 -13.73 3.56
CA ASN A 90 -8.10 -13.06 4.61
C ASN A 90 -6.60 -13.24 4.38
N SER A 91 -5.99 -12.29 3.66
CA SER A 91 -4.62 -12.38 3.16
C SER A 91 -3.89 -11.02 3.25
N VAL A 92 -2.96 -10.75 2.32
CA VAL A 92 -2.10 -9.55 2.26
C VAL A 92 -1.21 -9.42 3.52
N GLY A 93 -0.77 -10.57 4.05
CA GLY A 93 0.22 -10.62 5.12
C GLY A 93 1.60 -10.11 4.66
N ASN A 94 2.43 -9.68 5.62
CA ASN A 94 3.83 -9.22 5.41
C ASN A 94 4.05 -8.13 4.34
N LEU A 95 3.01 -7.39 3.94
CA LEU A 95 3.10 -6.34 2.92
C LEU A 95 4.17 -5.29 3.26
N LYS A 96 4.27 -4.91 4.54
CA LYS A 96 5.30 -3.98 5.03
C LYS A 96 6.72 -4.50 4.77
N ASP A 97 6.97 -5.81 4.90
CA ASP A 97 8.31 -6.39 4.75
C ASP A 97 8.80 -6.30 3.29
N TYR A 98 7.89 -6.43 2.31
CA TYR A 98 8.22 -6.16 0.91
C TYR A 98 8.65 -4.70 0.73
N TRP A 99 7.84 -3.76 1.24
CA TRP A 99 8.10 -2.34 1.04
C TRP A 99 9.32 -1.83 1.79
N ASP A 100 9.62 -2.39 2.96
CA ASP A 100 10.87 -2.13 3.69
C ASP A 100 12.09 -2.45 2.83
N VAL A 101 12.06 -3.54 2.04
CA VAL A 101 13.14 -3.90 1.10
C VAL A 101 13.09 -3.06 -0.17
N ILE A 102 11.91 -2.81 -0.74
CA ILE A 102 11.75 -1.98 -1.95
C ILE A 102 12.34 -0.59 -1.72
N TYR A 103 12.03 0.06 -0.60
CA TYR A 103 12.55 1.40 -0.29
C TYR A 103 14.06 1.45 0.02
N GLN A 104 14.72 0.31 0.22
CA GLN A 104 16.18 0.26 0.43
C GLN A 104 16.98 0.30 -0.88
N HIS A 105 16.36 -0.01 -2.03
CA HIS A 105 17.07 -0.23 -3.27
C HIS A 105 16.39 0.49 -4.45
N PRO A 106 17.04 1.50 -5.09
CA PRO A 106 16.42 2.27 -6.18
C PRO A 106 15.96 1.46 -7.41
N GLN A 107 16.55 0.28 -7.64
CA GLN A 107 16.17 -0.59 -8.76
C GLN A 107 14.96 -1.49 -8.46
N LEU A 108 14.47 -1.50 -7.22
CA LEU A 108 13.21 -2.15 -6.85
C LEU A 108 12.14 -1.05 -6.84
N GLN A 109 11.13 -1.16 -7.70
CA GLN A 109 10.18 -0.06 -7.92
C GLN A 109 8.72 -0.45 -7.57
N GLY A 110 8.55 -1.43 -6.69
CA GLY A 110 7.23 -1.84 -6.19
C GLY A 110 6.61 -2.99 -6.98
N GLY A 111 5.29 -2.97 -7.08
CA GLY A 111 4.51 -4.00 -7.75
C GLY A 111 3.00 -3.79 -7.68
N PHE A 112 2.26 -4.70 -8.30
CA PHE A 112 0.80 -4.66 -8.39
C PHE A 112 0.18 -5.80 -7.58
N ILE A 113 -0.67 -5.47 -6.60
CA ILE A 113 -1.36 -6.46 -5.77
C ILE A 113 -2.36 -7.22 -6.63
N TRP A 114 -2.39 -8.55 -6.50
CA TRP A 114 -3.40 -9.40 -7.13
C TRP A 114 -4.54 -9.71 -6.16
N ASP A 115 -5.77 -9.24 -6.34
CA ASP A 115 -6.24 -8.31 -7.35
C ASP A 115 -7.13 -7.20 -6.74
N TRP A 116 -7.76 -6.40 -7.60
CA TRP A 116 -8.56 -5.28 -7.14
C TRP A 116 -9.90 -5.74 -6.53
N VAL A 117 -10.67 -6.58 -7.22
CA VAL A 117 -12.08 -6.85 -6.91
C VAL A 117 -12.42 -8.31 -7.09
N ASP A 118 -13.13 -8.87 -6.10
CA ASP A 118 -13.68 -10.22 -6.17
C ASP A 118 -14.61 -10.38 -7.37
N GLN A 119 -14.44 -11.47 -8.11
CA GLN A 119 -15.26 -11.80 -9.28
C GLN A 119 -16.46 -12.67 -8.89
N GLY A 120 -17.17 -12.28 -7.83
CA GLY A 120 -18.38 -12.94 -7.35
C GLY A 120 -19.64 -12.41 -8.06
N ILE A 121 -20.53 -13.30 -8.47
CA ILE A 121 -21.81 -12.96 -9.09
C ILE A 121 -22.89 -12.90 -8.01
N LEU A 122 -23.72 -11.84 -7.99
CA LEU A 122 -24.84 -11.79 -7.06
C LEU A 122 -25.85 -12.89 -7.40
N ALA A 123 -26.08 -13.79 -6.45
CA ALA A 123 -27.07 -14.84 -6.53
C ALA A 123 -27.99 -14.82 -5.30
N GLU A 124 -29.05 -15.63 -5.32
CA GLU A 124 -30.07 -15.69 -4.28
C GLU A 124 -30.46 -17.16 -4.05
N THR A 125 -30.60 -17.57 -2.78
CA THR A 125 -31.10 -18.92 -2.43
C THR A 125 -32.61 -19.01 -2.64
N GLU A 126 -33.19 -20.23 -2.56
CA GLU A 126 -34.65 -20.43 -2.67
C GLU A 126 -35.43 -19.64 -1.60
N GLU A 127 -34.84 -19.39 -0.44
CA GLU A 127 -35.41 -18.60 0.66
C GLU A 127 -35.20 -17.08 0.50
N GLY A 128 -34.63 -16.62 -0.62
CA GLY A 128 -34.42 -15.20 -0.88
C GLY A 128 -33.13 -14.61 -0.28
N LYS A 129 -32.21 -15.44 0.22
CA LYS A 129 -30.95 -14.95 0.81
C LYS A 129 -29.93 -14.65 -0.28
N LYS A 130 -29.50 -13.40 -0.38
CA LYS A 130 -28.45 -12.96 -1.30
C LYS A 130 -27.06 -13.46 -0.87
N PHE A 131 -26.26 -13.89 -1.84
CA PHE A 131 -24.86 -14.28 -1.64
C PHE A 131 -24.01 -14.00 -2.90
N TRP A 132 -22.69 -14.03 -2.74
CA TRP A 132 -21.74 -13.94 -3.86
C TRP A 132 -21.40 -15.35 -4.33
N ALA A 133 -21.94 -15.73 -5.48
CA ALA A 133 -21.67 -17.01 -6.12
C ALA A 133 -20.32 -16.99 -6.85
N TYR A 134 -19.65 -18.14 -6.89
CA TYR A 134 -18.39 -18.37 -7.57
C TYR A 134 -18.40 -19.72 -8.32
N GLY A 135 -17.24 -20.18 -8.78
CA GLY A 135 -17.14 -21.42 -9.53
C GLY A 135 -17.72 -22.61 -8.77
N GLY A 136 -18.65 -23.34 -9.38
CA GLY A 136 -19.35 -24.49 -8.78
C GLY A 136 -20.77 -24.18 -8.32
N ASP A 137 -21.15 -22.90 -8.20
CA ASP A 137 -22.53 -22.50 -7.87
C ASP A 137 -23.44 -22.44 -9.11
N PHE A 138 -22.89 -22.70 -10.31
CA PHE A 138 -23.59 -22.67 -11.57
C PHE A 138 -23.37 -23.95 -12.36
N GLY A 139 -24.44 -24.46 -12.96
CA GLY A 139 -24.42 -25.65 -13.81
C GLY A 139 -24.59 -26.96 -13.03
N PRO A 140 -24.62 -28.09 -13.75
CA PRO A 140 -24.60 -29.43 -13.14
C PRO A 140 -23.36 -29.69 -12.26
N GLU A 141 -23.45 -30.66 -11.36
CA GLU A 141 -22.39 -31.03 -10.39
C GLU A 141 -21.04 -31.37 -11.05
N ASP A 142 -21.06 -31.91 -12.27
CA ASP A 142 -19.87 -32.29 -13.04
C ASP A 142 -19.29 -31.15 -13.90
N THR A 143 -19.85 -29.94 -13.80
CA THR A 143 -19.32 -28.76 -14.48
C THR A 143 -17.92 -28.44 -13.94
N PRO A 144 -16.87 -28.42 -14.80
CA PRO A 144 -15.51 -28.11 -14.35
C PRO A 144 -15.44 -26.74 -13.68
N SER A 145 -14.81 -26.68 -12.51
CA SER A 145 -14.71 -25.47 -11.70
C SER A 145 -13.39 -25.42 -10.93
N SER A 146 -12.88 -24.20 -10.70
CA SER A 146 -11.75 -23.92 -9.79
C SER A 146 -12.21 -23.28 -8.46
N GLY A 147 -13.49 -23.44 -8.12
CA GLY A 147 -14.04 -22.98 -6.85
C GLY A 147 -13.98 -21.46 -6.70
N ASN A 148 -13.62 -21.00 -5.50
CA ASN A 148 -13.53 -19.59 -5.13
C ASN A 148 -12.22 -18.92 -5.54
N PHE A 149 -11.38 -19.53 -6.37
CA PHE A 149 -10.10 -18.94 -6.82
C PHE A 149 -10.28 -17.70 -7.71
N CYS A 150 -11.51 -17.25 -7.96
CA CYS A 150 -11.84 -15.96 -8.59
C CYS A 150 -12.17 -14.84 -7.57
N ILE A 151 -12.13 -15.14 -6.26
CA ILE A 151 -12.46 -14.23 -5.15
C ILE A 151 -11.14 -13.75 -4.51
N ASN A 152 -10.42 -12.90 -5.23
CA ASN A 152 -9.03 -12.51 -4.94
C ASN A 152 -8.83 -11.03 -4.59
N GLY A 153 -9.91 -10.30 -4.36
CA GLY A 153 -9.92 -8.84 -4.34
C GLY A 153 -9.51 -8.21 -3.01
N LEU A 154 -9.03 -6.96 -3.12
CA LEU A 154 -8.99 -6.02 -2.00
C LEU A 154 -10.37 -5.43 -1.66
N VAL A 155 -11.35 -5.60 -2.56
CA VAL A 155 -12.75 -5.20 -2.34
C VAL A 155 -13.70 -6.30 -2.79
N PHE A 156 -14.86 -6.36 -2.13
CA PHE A 156 -15.99 -7.22 -2.50
C PHE A 156 -16.55 -6.85 -3.88
N PRO A 157 -17.41 -7.69 -4.50
CA PRO A 157 -18.00 -7.39 -5.81
C PRO A 157 -18.81 -6.08 -5.84
N ASP A 158 -19.38 -5.64 -4.72
CA ASP A 158 -20.09 -4.36 -4.58
C ASP A 158 -19.18 -3.17 -4.20
N ARG A 159 -17.85 -3.36 -4.25
CA ARG A 159 -16.79 -2.39 -3.90
C ARG A 159 -16.72 -2.02 -2.42
N LYS A 160 -17.41 -2.77 -1.54
CA LYS A 160 -17.11 -2.68 -0.10
C LYS A 160 -15.70 -3.17 0.17
N LEU A 161 -15.03 -2.50 1.12
CA LEU A 161 -13.61 -2.71 1.40
C LEU A 161 -13.39 -4.00 2.20
N HIS A 162 -12.39 -4.79 1.82
CA HIS A 162 -11.84 -5.82 2.71
C HIS A 162 -10.96 -5.18 3.79
N PRO A 163 -10.78 -5.81 4.96
CA PRO A 163 -9.86 -5.31 5.99
C PRO A 163 -8.43 -5.07 5.46
N SER A 164 -7.94 -5.92 4.55
CA SER A 164 -6.58 -5.86 3.99
C SER A 164 -6.29 -4.54 3.26
N ILE A 165 -7.28 -3.88 2.65
CA ILE A 165 -7.02 -2.62 1.93
C ILE A 165 -6.63 -1.47 2.87
N TRP A 166 -6.96 -1.56 4.16
CA TRP A 166 -6.51 -0.57 5.16
C TRP A 166 -5.02 -0.71 5.43
N GLU A 167 -4.48 -1.93 5.43
CA GLU A 167 -3.05 -2.18 5.50
C GLU A 167 -2.36 -1.68 4.22
N VAL A 168 -2.96 -1.92 3.05
CA VAL A 168 -2.46 -1.36 1.77
C VAL A 168 -2.40 0.17 1.84
N LYS A 169 -3.46 0.84 2.31
CA LYS A 169 -3.49 2.30 2.48
C LYS A 169 -2.35 2.79 3.38
N LYS A 170 -2.08 2.10 4.49
CA LYS A 170 -1.02 2.44 5.44
C LYS A 170 0.38 2.21 4.86
N VAL A 171 0.64 1.06 4.24
CA VAL A 171 1.96 0.74 3.67
C VAL A 171 2.28 1.62 2.46
N TYR A 172 1.28 1.98 1.65
CA TYR A 172 1.46 2.79 0.43
C TYR A 172 1.48 4.29 0.68
N GLN A 173 1.31 4.75 1.93
CA GLN A 173 1.23 6.19 2.20
C GLN A 173 2.55 6.92 1.86
N ASN A 174 2.42 8.10 1.24
CA ASN A 174 3.56 8.88 0.74
C ASN A 174 4.14 9.89 1.76
N ILE A 175 3.63 9.88 2.99
CA ILE A 175 4.14 10.71 4.08
C ILE A 175 4.47 9.78 5.23
N THR A 176 5.70 9.83 5.71
CA THR A 176 6.13 9.02 6.86
C THR A 176 6.63 9.92 7.97
N ALA A 177 6.35 9.54 9.21
CA ALA A 177 6.89 10.15 10.40
C ALA A 177 7.74 9.11 11.14
N SER A 178 8.82 9.56 11.76
CA SER A 178 9.68 8.71 12.60
C SER A 178 10.04 9.49 13.86
N GLU A 179 10.18 8.77 14.96
CA GLU A 179 10.60 9.37 16.24
C GLU A 179 12.04 9.86 16.18
N VAL A 180 12.30 11.00 16.82
CA VAL A 180 13.66 11.53 17.05
C VAL A 180 13.86 11.78 18.54
N ASP A 181 12.90 12.46 19.16
CA ASP A 181 12.73 12.57 20.60
C ASP A 181 11.24 12.79 20.87
N ILE A 182 10.49 11.70 20.90
CA ILE A 182 9.03 11.76 20.96
C ILE A 182 8.54 12.31 22.30
N GLY A 183 9.31 12.18 23.39
CA GLY A 183 8.98 12.76 24.69
C GLY A 183 8.82 14.28 24.64
N SER A 184 9.68 14.96 23.87
CA SER A 184 9.57 16.41 23.60
C SER A 184 8.75 16.76 22.35
N GLY A 185 8.07 15.77 21.76
CA GLY A 185 7.26 15.94 20.55
C GLY A 185 8.06 16.14 19.26
N LYS A 186 9.35 15.77 19.25
CA LYS A 186 10.22 15.92 18.10
C LYS A 186 10.20 14.69 17.20
N ILE A 187 9.74 14.89 15.97
CA ILE A 187 9.63 13.87 14.93
C ILE A 187 10.35 14.29 13.65
N LYS A 188 10.69 13.32 12.80
CA LYS A 188 11.15 13.54 11.43
C LYS A 188 10.05 13.16 10.46
N ILE A 189 9.55 14.14 9.70
CA ILE A 189 8.60 13.93 8.60
C ILE A 189 9.40 13.76 7.31
N THR A 190 9.05 12.76 6.51
CA THR A 190 9.65 12.49 5.19
C THR A 190 8.58 12.48 4.11
N ASN A 191 8.82 13.26 3.05
CA ASN A 191 8.01 13.30 1.86
C ASN A 191 8.47 12.24 0.86
N ARG A 192 7.63 11.24 0.57
CA ARG A 192 7.88 10.21 -0.44
C ARG A 192 7.14 10.46 -1.76
N TYR A 193 6.33 11.51 -1.89
CA TYR A 193 5.78 11.88 -3.18
C TYR A 193 6.89 12.25 -4.16
N ASP A 194 6.70 11.90 -5.44
CA ASP A 194 7.66 12.21 -6.51
C ASP A 194 7.58 13.67 -6.98
N PHE A 195 6.40 14.28 -6.91
CA PHE A 195 6.15 15.61 -7.49
C PHE A 195 5.46 16.61 -6.56
N LEU A 196 4.96 16.16 -5.41
CA LEU A 196 4.10 16.96 -4.54
C LEU A 196 4.87 17.46 -3.30
N ASN A 197 4.66 18.73 -2.95
CA ASN A 197 5.16 19.30 -1.70
C ASN A 197 4.17 19.02 -0.54
N LEU A 198 4.67 18.86 0.69
CA LEU A 198 3.84 18.63 1.86
C LEU A 198 3.09 19.86 2.39
N ASN A 199 3.45 21.07 1.94
CA ASN A 199 2.74 22.30 2.32
C ASN A 199 1.27 22.39 1.84
N ARG A 200 0.83 21.42 1.04
CA ARG A 200 -0.55 21.26 0.56
C ARG A 200 -1.45 20.41 1.45
N PHE A 201 -0.87 19.78 2.47
CA PHE A 201 -1.60 19.01 3.47
C PHE A 201 -1.66 19.79 4.77
N ASP A 202 -2.59 19.41 5.65
CA ASP A 202 -2.58 19.81 7.05
C ASP A 202 -2.15 18.63 7.91
N VAL A 203 -1.51 18.92 9.04
CA VAL A 203 -1.12 17.90 10.03
C VAL A 203 -2.01 18.11 11.25
N LEU A 204 -2.82 17.10 11.54
CA LEU A 204 -3.58 16.99 12.78
C LEU A 204 -2.80 16.08 13.72
N TRP A 205 -2.81 16.40 15.00
CA TRP A 205 -2.19 15.59 16.03
C TRP A 205 -3.09 15.51 17.27
N GLU A 206 -3.09 14.36 17.92
CA GLU A 206 -3.82 14.11 19.17
C GLU A 206 -2.86 13.48 20.18
N LEU A 207 -2.79 14.04 21.38
CA LEU A 207 -2.14 13.41 22.53
C LEU A 207 -3.19 12.68 23.35
N LYS A 208 -2.98 11.38 23.57
CA LYS A 208 -3.91 10.51 24.29
C LYS A 208 -3.29 9.95 25.57
N ALA A 209 -4.11 9.85 26.61
CA ALA A 209 -3.90 9.03 27.80
C ALA A 209 -4.88 7.85 27.73
N ASP A 210 -4.36 6.66 27.50
CA ASP A 210 -5.11 5.48 27.05
C ASP A 210 -6.00 5.85 25.84
N ALA A 211 -7.33 5.83 26.01
CA ALA A 211 -8.29 6.20 24.97
C ALA A 211 -8.75 7.67 25.03
N THR A 212 -8.33 8.45 26.04
CA THR A 212 -8.79 9.82 26.27
C THR A 212 -7.87 10.83 25.61
N VAL A 213 -8.41 11.70 24.75
CA VAL A 213 -7.66 12.83 24.17
C VAL A 213 -7.42 13.87 25.25
N LEU A 214 -6.16 14.15 25.56
CA LEU A 214 -5.73 15.19 26.50
C LEU A 214 -5.66 16.56 25.84
N THR A 215 -5.10 16.59 24.63
CA THR A 215 -4.99 17.79 23.81
C THR A 215 -4.79 17.39 22.35
N GLU A 216 -5.11 18.31 21.46
CA GLU A 216 -5.02 18.13 20.02
C GLU A 216 -4.64 19.45 19.34
N GLY A 217 -4.21 19.36 18.10
CA GLY A 217 -3.95 20.54 17.31
C GLY A 217 -3.93 20.28 15.82
N LYS A 218 -4.08 21.36 15.06
CA LYS A 218 -3.95 21.40 13.61
C LYS A 218 -2.87 22.41 13.24
N ILE A 219 -1.91 21.98 12.45
CA ILE A 219 -0.88 22.85 11.88
C ILE A 219 -0.88 22.72 10.36
N ALA A 220 -0.54 23.81 9.68
CA ALA A 220 -0.30 23.75 8.24
C ALA A 220 0.89 22.82 7.93
N GLY A 221 0.78 22.05 6.86
CA GLY A 221 1.86 21.16 6.44
C GLY A 221 3.17 21.92 6.19
N PRO A 222 4.32 21.35 6.59
CA PRO A 222 5.61 21.99 6.39
C PRO A 222 6.00 22.02 4.91
N ASP A 223 6.75 23.05 4.50
CA ASP A 223 7.44 23.06 3.19
C ASP A 223 8.52 21.97 3.17
N ILE A 224 8.15 20.81 2.61
CA ILE A 224 9.01 19.65 2.41
C ILE A 224 8.83 19.21 0.97
N LYS A 225 9.83 19.52 0.13
CA LYS A 225 9.88 19.14 -1.28
C LYS A 225 9.93 17.62 -1.47
N PRO A 226 9.57 17.09 -2.66
CA PRO A 226 9.69 15.67 -3.00
C PRO A 226 11.01 15.04 -2.54
N HIS A 227 10.92 13.85 -1.94
CA HIS A 227 12.05 13.06 -1.44
C HIS A 227 12.94 13.77 -0.39
N LYS A 228 12.42 14.78 0.30
CA LYS A 228 13.11 15.46 1.42
C LYS A 228 12.45 15.15 2.76
N SER A 229 13.17 15.46 3.83
CA SER A 229 12.70 15.33 5.21
C SER A 229 12.93 16.61 5.99
N LYS A 230 12.14 16.82 7.05
CA LYS A 230 12.34 17.92 8.02
C LYS A 230 12.00 17.46 9.42
N LEU A 231 12.67 18.04 10.41
CA LEU A 231 12.31 17.89 11.81
C LEU A 231 11.14 18.83 12.14
N LEU A 232 10.18 18.30 12.89
CA LEU A 232 9.05 19.05 13.41
C LEU A 232 8.95 18.77 14.91
N THR A 233 8.74 19.83 15.70
CA THR A 233 8.41 19.72 17.11
C THR A 233 6.94 20.10 17.28
N LEU A 234 6.15 19.17 17.80
CA LEU A 234 4.74 19.37 18.06
C LEU A 234 4.54 20.08 19.40
N PRO A 235 3.67 21.09 19.50
CA PRO A 235 3.54 21.92 20.68
C PRO A 235 2.60 21.31 21.74
N PHE A 236 2.82 20.05 22.12
CA PHE A 236 2.01 19.43 23.18
C PHE A 236 2.59 19.72 24.59
N PRO A 237 1.75 19.80 25.64
CA PRO A 237 2.18 20.20 26.97
C PRO A 237 3.04 19.14 27.65
N GLU A 238 3.80 19.54 28.68
CA GLU A 238 4.49 18.57 29.55
C GLU A 238 3.47 17.61 30.19
N ILE A 239 3.81 16.31 30.18
CA ILE A 239 2.96 15.26 30.71
C ILE A 239 3.47 14.88 32.08
N THR A 240 2.61 14.97 33.10
CA THR A 240 2.84 14.34 34.39
C THR A 240 2.25 12.93 34.35
N PRO A 241 3.06 11.85 34.31
CA PRO A 241 2.51 10.53 34.11
C PRO A 241 1.69 10.05 35.31
N GLU A 242 0.52 9.50 35.03
CA GLU A 242 -0.35 8.83 36.01
C GLU A 242 -0.01 7.34 36.14
N TYR A 243 -0.40 6.74 37.25
CA TYR A 243 -0.13 5.33 37.51
C TYR A 243 -0.98 4.39 36.64
N GLY A 244 -0.31 3.58 35.84
CA GLY A 244 -0.91 2.57 34.98
C GLY A 244 -1.54 3.13 33.70
N VAL A 245 -1.25 4.38 33.35
CA VAL A 245 -1.74 5.05 32.13
C VAL A 245 -0.63 5.04 31.08
N GLU A 246 -0.99 4.69 29.84
CA GLU A 246 -0.11 4.79 28.68
C GLU A 246 -0.44 6.03 27.86
N TYR A 247 0.57 6.63 27.25
CA TYR A 247 0.41 7.86 26.48
C TYR A 247 0.80 7.64 25.02
N PHE A 248 -0.01 8.17 24.11
CA PHE A 248 0.18 8.02 22.66
C PHE A 248 0.04 9.36 21.95
N LEU A 249 0.84 9.54 20.89
CA LEU A 249 0.73 10.65 19.97
C LEU A 249 0.27 10.13 18.61
N ASP A 250 -0.94 10.50 18.22
CA ASP A 250 -1.49 10.20 16.91
C ASP A 250 -1.25 11.37 15.97
N LEU A 251 -0.83 11.09 14.73
CA LEU A 251 -0.65 12.06 13.66
C LEU A 251 -1.50 11.68 12.46
N SER A 252 -2.17 12.66 11.86
CA SER A 252 -2.98 12.48 10.65
C SER A 252 -2.64 13.60 9.65
N PHE A 253 -2.25 13.21 8.43
CA PHE A 253 -1.99 14.13 7.33
C PHE A 253 -3.20 14.17 6.40
N ARG A 254 -3.79 15.36 6.23
CA ARG A 254 -5.06 15.52 5.52
C ARG A 254 -4.97 16.47 4.34
N THR A 255 -5.71 16.18 3.28
CA THR A 255 -5.84 17.10 2.12
C THR A 255 -6.43 18.43 2.56
N ARG A 256 -5.82 19.56 2.17
CA ARG A 256 -6.41 20.88 2.45
C ARG A 256 -7.55 21.21 1.49
N GLU A 257 -7.38 20.81 0.24
CA GLU A 257 -8.32 21.10 -0.85
C GLU A 257 -8.86 19.80 -1.43
N LYS A 258 -10.08 19.85 -1.95
CA LYS A 258 -10.67 18.74 -2.70
C LYS A 258 -10.04 18.65 -4.09
N THR A 259 -9.93 17.42 -4.58
CA THR A 259 -9.70 17.09 -6.00
C THR A 259 -10.98 16.48 -6.58
N GLU A 260 -10.94 16.00 -7.83
CA GLU A 260 -12.08 15.33 -8.45
C GLU A 260 -12.51 14.05 -7.72
N LEU A 261 -11.57 13.31 -7.13
CA LEU A 261 -11.83 12.01 -6.48
C LEU A 261 -11.63 12.03 -4.96
N ILE A 262 -10.79 12.93 -4.46
CA ILE A 262 -10.42 12.97 -3.03
C ILE A 262 -10.98 14.25 -2.42
N PRO A 263 -11.86 14.17 -1.40
CA PRO A 263 -12.40 15.36 -0.74
C PRO A 263 -11.33 16.12 0.05
N ALA A 264 -11.64 17.35 0.46
CA ALA A 264 -10.86 18.04 1.48
C ALA A 264 -10.97 17.30 2.82
N GLU A 265 -9.99 17.49 3.70
CA GLU A 265 -9.83 16.82 5.00
C GLU A 265 -9.75 15.28 4.92
N HIS A 266 -9.44 14.72 3.75
CA HIS A 266 -9.21 13.29 3.59
C HIS A 266 -7.83 12.90 4.14
N GLU A 267 -7.79 11.91 5.03
CA GLU A 267 -6.53 11.38 5.56
C GLU A 267 -5.77 10.55 4.52
N VAL A 268 -4.61 11.05 4.12
CA VAL A 268 -3.71 10.41 3.14
C VAL A 268 -2.56 9.64 3.80
N ALA A 269 -2.27 9.90 5.07
CA ALA A 269 -1.24 9.23 5.84
C ALA A 269 -1.51 9.45 7.34
N TRP A 270 -1.10 8.50 8.18
CA TRP A 270 -1.13 8.67 9.63
C TRP A 270 0.05 7.95 10.28
N GLU A 271 0.36 8.26 11.53
CA GLU A 271 1.29 7.52 12.37
C GLU A 271 0.90 7.60 13.84
N GLN A 272 1.24 6.59 14.64
CA GLN A 272 1.07 6.61 16.09
C GLN A 272 2.41 6.33 16.77
N PHE A 273 2.72 7.11 17.80
CA PHE A 273 3.90 6.88 18.63
C PHE A 273 3.49 6.66 20.08
N LYS A 274 4.03 5.61 20.70
CA LYS A 274 3.96 5.44 22.15
C LYS A 274 4.95 6.42 22.80
N LEU A 275 4.48 7.22 23.75
CA LEU A 275 5.33 8.16 24.48
C LEU A 275 6.09 7.44 25.61
N PRO A 276 7.30 7.91 25.98
CA PRO A 276 8.15 7.28 26.99
C PRO A 276 7.68 7.55 28.43
N TYR A 277 6.39 7.81 28.62
CA TYR A 277 5.77 8.14 29.89
C TYR A 277 4.99 6.94 30.39
N TYR A 278 5.48 6.28 31.44
CA TYR A 278 4.75 5.21 32.12
C TYR A 278 5.19 5.12 33.57
N LYS A 279 4.22 5.18 34.49
CA LYS A 279 4.44 4.82 35.90
C LYS A 279 3.66 3.54 36.20
N PRO A 280 4.32 2.41 36.52
CA PRO A 280 3.59 1.19 36.86
C PRO A 280 2.82 1.37 38.17
N LYS A 281 1.58 0.86 38.24
CA LYS A 281 0.82 0.80 39.51
C LYS A 281 1.61 -0.02 40.55
N LEU A 282 1.83 0.55 41.73
CA LEU A 282 2.45 -0.17 42.84
C LEU A 282 1.48 -1.25 43.35
N LEU A 283 1.98 -2.46 43.59
CA LEU A 283 1.20 -3.63 44.02
C LEU A 283 0.31 -3.37 45.26
N THR A 284 0.69 -2.42 46.12
CA THR A 284 -0.08 -2.03 47.31
C THR A 284 -1.41 -1.32 47.02
N GLU A 285 -1.58 -0.71 45.83
CA GLU A 285 -2.83 -0.03 45.44
C GLU A 285 -3.84 -0.97 44.78
N ILE A 286 -3.35 -2.03 44.11
CA ILE A 286 -4.20 -3.08 43.49
C ILE A 286 -4.98 -3.85 44.57
N ALA A 287 -4.36 -4.08 45.74
CA ALA A 287 -4.98 -4.78 46.86
C ALA A 287 -6.09 -3.98 47.58
N ARG A 288 -6.14 -2.64 47.43
CA ARG A 288 -7.18 -1.79 48.03
C ARG A 288 -8.40 -1.60 47.13
N ALA A 289 -8.25 -1.68 45.82
CA ALA A 289 -9.36 -1.59 44.86
C ALA A 289 -10.13 -2.92 44.68
N ALA A 290 -9.58 -4.03 45.19
CA ALA A 290 -10.19 -5.37 45.18
C ALA A 290 -10.97 -5.72 46.46
N LYS A 291 -11.21 -4.75 47.35
CA LYS A 291 -12.10 -4.85 48.53
C LYS A 291 -13.22 -3.84 48.40
#